data_AF-A0A327L2A5-F1
#
_entry.id   AF-A0A327L2A5-F1
#
_cell.length_a   1.000
_cell.length_b   1.000
_cell.length_c   1.000
_cell.angle_alpha   90.00
_cell.angle_beta   90.00
_cell.angle_gamma   90.00
#
_symmetry.space_group_name_H-M   'P 1'
#
loop_
_entity.id
_entity.type
_entity.pdbx_description
1 polymer ?
#
loop_
_entity_poly.entity_id
_entity_poly.type
_entity_poly.pdbx_seq_one_letter_code
_entity_poly.pdbx_strand_id
1 'polypeptide(L)'
;MRSGGTPKGRHRRRAFFDESGLPLDRPRNVRAACALTGTPRGHECRRASSPSSARQRRATCLPAHSLDEPRRPPHPHAAERCCSVHVTRHAGMIMPKVDTSSSVLRPTRNGPTPRPGTARGERHAFTVGLEEEFFLVDAGRLSSARRVAPVFFRRAAAATRGRAKQEFLQGQIELISGVHTDLGAARREMAELREAVAEVAEEHGLAVLAAGTHPSADWRRAQQTEASRYDRVMDQLQIIGRRDMMCGLHVHVELPDPGRRIEIMWRMIPHVPLFLALSTSSPFWAGMITGLKGYRLAAYGELPRTGLPIAFRTEAEYHLYVDAMARAGAIPDATYLWWTIRPSKGLPTLELRAPDCCTRLDDAIAIAALYRVLARHLFRTSAADETTTLTAALAMENLWRAQRYGVQAGFVTLDGPEPVAAILERVLRQTADDADALGCAAELDRCRVIVAEGTSADAQLAVYERHGQAGHGAGVRAVLQWLRDETIAVRGDLDPAAVAAPPLPPIGDSTTDRNHL
;
A
#
# COMPACT_ATOMS: atom_id res chain seq x y z
N MET A 1 20.59 -59.58 -40.93
CA MET A 1 20.65 -58.86 -42.22
C MET A 1 20.59 -57.36 -41.89
N ARG A 2 21.69 -56.60 -41.80
CA ARG A 2 22.38 -55.84 -42.90
C ARG A 2 21.37 -55.31 -43.93
N SER A 3 21.27 -54.04 -44.32
CA SER A 3 22.14 -52.85 -44.35
C SER A 3 21.22 -51.67 -44.76
N GLY A 4 21.35 -50.43 -44.26
CA GLY A 4 22.30 -49.42 -44.75
C GLY A 4 21.78 -48.68 -46.00
N GLY A 5 21.45 -47.38 -45.89
CA GLY A 5 21.16 -46.51 -47.04
C GLY A 5 20.51 -45.16 -46.70
N THR A 6 21.32 -44.12 -46.45
CA THR A 6 20.93 -42.69 -46.53
C THR A 6 20.83 -42.22 -47.98
N PRO A 7 20.03 -41.17 -48.26
CA PRO A 7 20.65 -39.97 -48.85
C PRO A 7 20.17 -38.62 -48.28
N LYS A 8 20.99 -37.61 -48.58
CA LYS A 8 21.01 -36.22 -48.12
C LYS A 8 19.86 -35.33 -48.61
N GLY A 9 19.44 -34.40 -47.75
CA GLY A 9 19.38 -32.96 -48.08
C GLY A 9 18.04 -32.36 -48.51
N ARG A 10 17.47 -31.48 -47.66
CA ARG A 10 17.21 -30.05 -47.95
C ARG A 10 16.43 -29.39 -46.81
N HIS A 11 16.97 -28.27 -46.32
CA HIS A 11 16.28 -27.33 -45.44
C HIS A 11 14.98 -26.83 -46.07
N ARG A 12 13.86 -26.90 -45.34
CA ARG A 12 12.75 -25.96 -45.48
C ARG A 12 12.17 -25.61 -44.10
N ARG A 13 12.36 -24.34 -43.73
CA ARG A 13 11.68 -23.68 -42.61
C ARG A 13 10.18 -23.68 -42.90
N ARG A 14 9.35 -24.15 -41.96
CA ARG A 14 7.90 -23.99 -42.02
C ARG A 14 7.56 -22.54 -41.63
N ALA A 15 6.97 -21.79 -42.56
CA ALA A 15 6.32 -20.52 -42.30
C ALA A 15 4.84 -20.79 -41.93
N PHE A 16 4.32 -20.09 -40.93
CA PHE A 16 2.89 -20.05 -40.60
C PHE A 16 2.22 -18.99 -41.48
N PHE A 17 1.07 -19.34 -42.08
CA PHE A 17 0.15 -18.43 -42.77
C PHE A 17 -1.14 -18.33 -41.94
N ASP A 18 -1.83 -17.18 -41.98
CA ASP A 18 -3.22 -17.03 -41.53
C ASP A 18 -4.21 -17.08 -42.72
N GLU A 19 -5.52 -17.14 -42.42
CA GLU A 19 -6.62 -17.44 -43.34
C GLU A 19 -6.89 -16.40 -44.45
N SER A 20 -5.97 -15.47 -44.74
CA SER A 20 -6.12 -14.48 -45.81
C SER A 20 -5.06 -14.51 -46.92
N GLY A 21 -4.11 -15.44 -46.87
CA GLY A 21 -3.29 -15.81 -48.04
C GLY A 21 -2.29 -14.76 -48.56
N LEU A 22 -1.84 -13.80 -47.74
CA LEU A 22 -0.78 -12.83 -48.09
C LEU A 22 0.37 -12.83 -47.07
N PRO A 23 1.64 -12.63 -47.49
CA PRO A 23 2.80 -12.72 -46.61
C PRO A 23 2.97 -11.48 -45.69
N LEU A 24 3.20 -11.73 -44.40
CA LEU A 24 3.54 -10.70 -43.40
C LEU A 24 5.02 -10.30 -43.49
N ASP A 25 5.28 -9.10 -43.99
CA ASP A 25 6.60 -8.45 -43.99
C ASP A 25 6.91 -7.86 -42.60
N ARG A 26 8.14 -8.07 -42.10
CA ARG A 26 8.60 -7.54 -40.81
C ARG A 26 8.97 -6.06 -40.94
N PRO A 27 8.51 -5.14 -40.07
CA PRO A 27 9.01 -3.77 -40.08
C PRO A 27 10.41 -3.69 -39.43
N ARG A 28 11.38 -3.26 -40.24
CA ARG A 28 12.67 -2.73 -39.80
C ARG A 28 12.50 -1.29 -39.30
N ASN A 29 13.30 -0.94 -38.30
CA ASN A 29 13.53 0.38 -37.73
C ASN A 29 13.44 1.54 -38.73
N VAL A 30 12.66 2.57 -38.40
CA VAL A 30 12.79 3.91 -38.99
C VAL A 30 13.00 4.91 -37.85
N ARG A 31 14.24 5.39 -37.74
CA ARG A 31 14.57 6.65 -37.07
C ARG A 31 14.15 7.79 -38.00
N ALA A 32 13.30 8.69 -37.54
CA ALA A 32 13.05 9.96 -38.21
C ALA A 32 14.09 10.98 -37.73
N ALA A 33 14.95 11.41 -38.66
CA ALA A 33 15.79 12.59 -38.52
C ALA A 33 15.08 13.76 -39.23
N CYS A 34 14.84 14.86 -38.52
CA CYS A 34 14.67 16.17 -39.11
C CYS A 34 15.95 16.95 -38.78
N ALA A 35 16.79 17.19 -39.80
CA ALA A 35 17.94 18.06 -39.72
C ALA A 35 17.71 19.24 -40.66
N LEU A 36 17.69 20.46 -40.10
CA LEU A 36 18.01 21.69 -40.82
C LEU A 36 19.36 22.18 -40.27
N THR A 37 20.39 21.92 -41.07
CA THR A 37 21.57 22.76 -41.39
C THR A 37 22.06 23.80 -40.37
N GLY A 38 23.34 23.69 -39.99
CA GLY A 38 24.11 24.83 -39.48
C GLY A 38 25.32 24.49 -38.61
N THR A 39 26.41 24.00 -39.22
CA THR A 39 27.79 24.10 -38.67
C THR A 39 28.27 25.57 -38.68
N PRO A 40 29.31 26.02 -37.91
CA PRO A 40 30.48 25.24 -37.51
C PRO A 40 31.07 25.45 -36.09
N ARG A 41 31.88 24.43 -35.75
CA ARG A 41 33.08 24.34 -34.91
C ARG A 41 33.70 25.64 -34.34
N GLY A 42 34.23 25.51 -33.11
CA GLY A 42 35.63 25.91 -32.86
C GLY A 42 35.95 26.51 -31.49
N HIS A 43 36.82 25.81 -30.77
CA HIS A 43 37.87 26.30 -29.86
C HIS A 43 37.59 26.61 -28.36
N GLU A 44 38.35 25.84 -27.56
CA GLU A 44 38.96 26.10 -26.25
C GLU A 44 39.23 27.57 -25.89
N CYS A 45 39.00 27.96 -24.63
CA CYS A 45 40.10 28.34 -23.71
C CYS A 45 39.63 28.78 -22.31
N ARG A 46 40.29 28.19 -21.30
CA ARG A 46 40.90 28.78 -20.09
C ARG A 46 40.06 29.46 -18.98
N ARG A 47 40.40 28.98 -17.78
CA ARG A 47 40.31 29.57 -16.44
C ARG A 47 40.69 31.07 -16.40
N ALA A 48 40.01 31.87 -15.57
CA ALA A 48 40.54 32.37 -14.28
C ALA A 48 39.76 33.60 -13.73
N SER A 49 39.57 33.60 -12.40
CA SER A 49 39.64 34.73 -11.44
C SER A 49 38.68 35.96 -11.50
N SER A 50 38.01 36.14 -10.34
CA SER A 50 37.40 37.30 -9.63
C SER A 50 38.13 38.67 -9.73
N PRO A 51 37.75 39.76 -9.01
CA PRO A 51 36.45 40.40 -8.65
C PRO A 51 36.41 41.96 -8.80
N SER A 52 35.25 42.56 -8.49
CA SER A 52 35.04 43.87 -7.80
C SER A 52 34.84 45.22 -8.54
N SER A 53 34.19 46.12 -7.79
CA SER A 53 33.89 47.57 -7.95
C SER A 53 32.55 47.91 -8.64
N ALA A 54 31.52 48.52 -8.01
CA ALA A 54 31.37 49.68 -7.11
C ALA A 54 31.20 51.04 -7.82
N ARG A 55 29.96 51.54 -7.89
CA ARG A 55 29.44 52.92 -7.63
C ARG A 55 28.08 53.08 -8.37
N GLN A 56 27.02 53.78 -7.97
CA GLN A 56 26.51 54.57 -6.83
C GLN A 56 25.72 55.76 -7.45
N ARG A 57 24.60 56.17 -6.80
CA ARG A 57 23.74 57.40 -6.98
C ARG A 57 22.41 57.12 -7.73
N ARG A 58 21.19 57.52 -7.32
CA ARG A 58 20.54 58.38 -6.27
C ARG A 58 19.09 57.85 -6.15
N ALA A 59 18.43 57.62 -5.00
CA ALA A 59 17.90 58.50 -3.93
C ALA A 59 16.75 59.46 -4.33
N THR A 60 15.51 59.14 -3.88
CA THR A 60 14.48 59.97 -3.16
C THR A 60 13.12 59.22 -3.15
N CYS A 61 12.63 58.66 -2.04
CA CYS A 61 11.91 59.24 -0.87
C CYS A 61 10.38 59.47 -1.06
N LEU A 62 9.64 58.62 -0.33
CA LEU A 62 8.26 58.62 0.25
C LEU A 62 7.74 59.98 0.80
N PRO A 63 6.44 60.19 1.18
CA PRO A 63 5.70 59.34 2.15
C PRO A 63 4.15 59.23 2.07
N ALA A 64 3.64 58.40 2.99
CA ALA A 64 2.25 58.04 3.27
C ALA A 64 1.61 58.92 4.37
N HIS A 65 0.28 58.94 4.42
CA HIS A 65 -0.71 59.11 5.53
C HIS A 65 -2.07 59.38 4.85
N SER A 66 -3.28 58.99 5.28
CA SER A 66 -3.86 58.60 6.58
C SER A 66 -5.27 57.99 6.39
N LEU A 67 -5.75 57.38 7.48
CA LEU A 67 -7.04 56.73 7.83
C LEU A 67 -8.35 57.45 7.39
N ASP A 68 -9.39 56.69 7.00
CA ASP A 68 -10.74 56.70 7.63
C ASP A 68 -11.76 55.75 6.95
N GLU A 69 -12.54 55.03 7.77
CA GLU A 69 -13.84 54.37 7.50
C GLU A 69 -14.76 54.73 8.70
N PRO A 70 -16.10 54.50 8.76
CA PRO A 70 -17.02 53.85 7.80
C PRO A 70 -18.38 54.59 7.63
N ARG A 71 -19.28 54.11 6.73
CA ARG A 71 -20.77 54.24 6.85
C ARG A 71 -21.55 53.44 5.78
N ARG A 72 -22.56 52.67 6.22
CA ARG A 72 -23.72 52.07 5.49
C ARG A 72 -25.02 52.72 6.04
N PRO A 73 -26.26 52.49 5.53
CA PRO A 73 -26.80 52.14 4.19
C PRO A 73 -27.96 53.14 3.80
N PRO A 74 -28.94 52.88 2.87
CA PRO A 74 -30.05 51.91 3.05
C PRO A 74 -30.59 51.21 1.75
N HIS A 75 -31.50 50.24 1.96
CA HIS A 75 -32.32 49.50 0.97
C HIS A 75 -33.39 50.37 0.27
N PRO A 76 -33.98 49.89 -0.85
CA PRO A 76 -35.41 49.58 -0.79
C PRO A 76 -35.86 48.30 -1.52
N HIS A 77 -37.08 47.86 -1.18
CA HIS A 77 -37.85 46.72 -1.69
C HIS A 77 -38.62 47.03 -3.00
N ALA A 78 -38.88 45.96 -3.77
CA ALA A 78 -40.17 45.54 -4.38
C ALA A 78 -40.19 45.34 -5.92
N ALA A 79 -40.58 44.11 -6.31
CA ALA A 79 -41.46 43.65 -7.42
C ALA A 79 -41.36 44.32 -8.82
N GLU A 80 -41.43 43.67 -9.99
CA GLU A 80 -41.97 42.39 -10.45
C GLU A 80 -41.71 42.28 -11.98
N ARG A 81 -41.81 41.06 -12.54
CA ARG A 81 -42.07 40.66 -13.96
C ARG A 81 -40.91 40.38 -14.95
N CYS A 82 -40.68 39.07 -15.10
CA CYS A 82 -40.90 38.26 -16.30
C CYS A 82 -40.02 38.50 -17.56
N CYS A 83 -39.07 37.59 -17.76
CA CYS A 83 -38.86 36.92 -19.05
C CYS A 83 -38.37 35.50 -18.80
N SER A 84 -39.14 34.54 -19.29
CA SER A 84 -39.02 33.09 -19.12
C SER A 84 -37.98 32.47 -20.05
N VAL A 85 -37.08 31.65 -19.51
CA VAL A 85 -36.42 30.56 -20.27
C VAL A 85 -36.63 29.27 -19.49
N HIS A 86 -37.37 28.35 -20.12
CA HIS A 86 -37.57 26.98 -19.64
C HIS A 86 -36.26 26.20 -19.75
N VAL A 87 -35.75 25.71 -18.62
CA VAL A 87 -34.96 24.47 -18.59
C VAL A 87 -35.51 23.61 -17.45
N THR A 88 -35.87 22.39 -17.83
CA THR A 88 -36.59 21.35 -17.09
C THR A 88 -35.92 21.02 -15.75
N ARG A 89 -36.70 21.14 -14.66
CA ARG A 89 -36.39 20.49 -13.37
C ARG A 89 -36.44 18.98 -13.58
N HIS A 90 -35.30 18.30 -13.51
CA HIS A 90 -35.31 16.89 -13.11
C HIS A 90 -35.48 16.83 -11.59
N ALA A 91 -36.49 16.07 -11.18
CA ALA A 91 -36.84 15.83 -9.80
C ALA A 91 -35.60 15.38 -9.01
N GLY A 92 -35.38 16.02 -7.87
CA GLY A 92 -34.36 15.64 -6.90
C GLY A 92 -34.59 14.19 -6.49
N MET A 93 -33.68 13.33 -6.94
CA MET A 93 -33.63 11.96 -6.50
C MET A 93 -32.94 11.96 -5.13
N ILE A 94 -33.74 11.72 -4.09
CA ILE A 94 -33.27 11.55 -2.72
C ILE A 94 -32.25 10.41 -2.74
N MET A 95 -30.99 10.74 -2.43
CA MET A 95 -29.92 9.77 -2.32
C MET A 95 -30.21 8.85 -1.13
N PRO A 96 -30.31 7.52 -1.32
CA PRO A 96 -30.37 6.61 -0.19
C PRO A 96 -29.04 6.67 0.56
N LYS A 97 -29.13 6.78 1.89
CA LYS A 97 -28.02 6.70 2.84
C LYS A 97 -27.27 5.39 2.55
N VAL A 98 -26.00 5.48 2.16
CA VAL A 98 -25.17 4.32 1.84
C VAL A 98 -24.33 4.00 3.08
N ASP A 99 -24.68 2.92 3.77
CA ASP A 99 -23.82 2.33 4.79
C ASP A 99 -22.56 1.78 4.11
N THR A 100 -21.45 2.48 4.27
CA THR A 100 -20.17 1.80 4.34
C THR A 100 -20.24 0.95 5.59
N SER A 101 -20.16 -0.37 5.47
CA SER A 101 -20.22 -1.25 6.64
C SER A 101 -18.93 -1.14 7.46
N SER A 102 -18.65 0.02 8.05
CA SER A 102 -18.18 0.07 9.44
C SER A 102 -19.35 -0.44 10.29
N SER A 103 -19.55 -1.76 10.35
CA SER A 103 -20.52 -2.29 11.29
C SER A 103 -20.01 -1.96 12.69
N VAL A 104 -20.75 -1.07 13.35
CA VAL A 104 -20.53 -0.57 14.70
C VAL A 104 -20.08 -1.71 15.62
N LEU A 105 -18.78 -1.74 15.96
CA LEU A 105 -18.35 -2.32 17.22
C LEU A 105 -19.09 -1.52 18.30
N ARG A 106 -20.17 -2.07 18.84
CA ARG A 106 -20.73 -1.56 20.09
C ARG A 106 -19.76 -1.96 21.19
N PRO A 107 -19.09 -1.00 21.87
CA PRO A 107 -18.44 -1.33 23.12
C PRO A 107 -19.54 -1.74 24.10
N THR A 108 -19.36 -2.86 24.80
CA THR A 108 -20.09 -3.14 26.02
C THR A 108 -19.66 -2.12 27.08
N ARG A 109 -20.24 -0.91 27.02
CA ARG A 109 -19.92 0.17 27.94
C ARG A 109 -20.73 -0.04 29.22
N ASN A 110 -20.14 -0.68 30.21
CA ASN A 110 -20.49 -0.53 31.63
C ASN A 110 -19.25 -0.88 32.48
N GLY A 111 -18.30 0.06 32.52
CA GLY A 111 -17.15 0.07 33.41
C GLY A 111 -16.57 1.48 33.47
N PRO A 112 -16.10 1.96 34.64
CA PRO A 112 -15.55 3.30 34.77
C PRO A 112 -14.33 3.47 33.87
N THR A 113 -14.23 4.62 33.19
CA THR A 113 -13.05 5.01 32.41
C THR A 113 -11.82 5.00 33.31
N PRO A 114 -10.74 4.26 32.96
CA PRO A 114 -9.51 4.29 33.75
C PRO A 114 -8.97 5.71 33.80
N ARG A 115 -8.57 6.18 34.98
CA ARG A 115 -7.85 7.45 35.11
C ARG A 115 -6.51 7.35 34.37
N PRO A 116 -6.09 8.39 33.62
CA PRO A 116 -4.75 8.45 33.05
C PRO A 116 -3.71 8.34 34.18
N GLY A 117 -2.73 7.44 34.06
CA GLY A 117 -1.62 7.33 35.01
C GLY A 117 -1.53 6.04 35.83
N THR A 118 -2.26 4.97 35.48
CA THR A 118 -1.99 3.63 36.04
C THR A 118 -1.49 2.70 34.93
N ALA A 119 -0.45 1.89 35.20
CA ALA A 119 0.15 0.97 34.23
C ALA A 119 -0.87 0.01 33.58
N ARG A 120 -1.98 -0.29 34.28
CA ARG A 120 -3.11 -1.08 33.74
C ARG A 120 -4.00 -0.27 32.79
N GLY A 121 -4.26 1.00 33.09
CA GLY A 121 -5.00 1.92 32.19
C GLY A 121 -4.23 2.22 30.89
N GLU A 122 -2.90 2.20 30.93
CA GLU A 122 -2.05 2.43 29.75
C GLU A 122 -2.01 1.24 28.78
N ARG A 123 -2.13 -0.01 29.24
CA ARG A 123 -2.23 -1.19 28.38
C ARG A 123 -3.59 -1.33 27.68
N HIS A 124 -4.63 -0.73 28.26
CA HIS A 124 -5.96 -0.64 27.66
C HIS A 124 -6.08 0.51 26.65
N ALA A 125 -5.09 1.41 26.59
CA ALA A 125 -4.90 2.37 25.52
C ALA A 125 -4.10 1.71 24.37
N PHE A 126 -4.26 2.20 23.13
CA PHE A 126 -3.59 1.65 21.95
C PHE A 126 -3.96 0.20 21.63
N THR A 127 -5.25 -0.13 21.72
CA THR A 127 -5.73 -1.44 21.23
C THR A 127 -5.53 -1.57 19.73
N VAL A 128 -5.34 -2.80 19.27
CA VAL A 128 -5.01 -3.14 17.88
C VAL A 128 -6.06 -4.03 17.25
N GLY A 129 -6.38 -3.79 15.98
CA GLY A 129 -7.17 -4.68 15.13
C GLY A 129 -6.48 -4.85 13.78
N LEU A 130 -6.64 -6.01 13.16
CA LEU A 130 -6.03 -6.36 11.89
C LEU A 130 -7.11 -6.71 10.87
N GLU A 131 -6.88 -6.29 9.62
CA GLU A 131 -7.62 -6.75 8.45
C GLU A 131 -6.62 -7.34 7.46
N GLU A 132 -6.84 -8.57 7.02
CA GLU A 132 -6.01 -9.23 6.01
C GLU A 132 -6.87 -9.62 4.81
N GLU A 133 -6.44 -9.19 3.63
CA GLU A 133 -7.07 -9.56 2.36
C GLU A 133 -6.31 -10.75 1.75
N PHE A 134 -7.04 -11.70 1.16
CA PHE A 134 -6.45 -12.88 0.54
C PHE A 134 -7.04 -13.15 -0.84
N PHE A 135 -6.25 -13.78 -1.71
CA PHE A 135 -6.75 -14.31 -2.98
C PHE A 135 -7.37 -15.69 -2.81
N LEU A 136 -8.53 -15.89 -3.41
CA LEU A 136 -9.14 -17.19 -3.62
C LEU A 136 -8.69 -17.76 -4.97
N VAL A 137 -8.22 -19.00 -4.98
CA VAL A 137 -7.71 -19.67 -6.19
C VAL A 137 -8.31 -21.06 -6.36
N ASP A 138 -8.34 -21.57 -7.59
CA ASP A 138 -8.65 -22.99 -7.87
C ASP A 138 -7.58 -23.88 -7.20
N ALA A 139 -7.99 -24.84 -6.36
CA ALA A 139 -7.05 -25.63 -5.54
C ALA A 139 -6.05 -26.46 -6.36
N GLY A 140 -6.42 -26.88 -7.58
CA GLY A 140 -5.55 -27.70 -8.44
C GLY A 140 -4.66 -26.88 -9.37
N ARG A 141 -5.18 -25.78 -9.91
CA ARG A 141 -4.48 -24.92 -10.89
C ARG A 141 -3.78 -23.74 -10.24
N LEU A 142 -4.21 -23.33 -9.05
CA LEU A 142 -3.78 -22.13 -8.33
C LEU A 142 -3.93 -20.84 -9.14
N SER A 143 -4.83 -20.84 -10.11
CA SER A 143 -5.24 -19.62 -10.82
C SER A 143 -6.33 -18.91 -10.01
N SER A 144 -6.25 -17.58 -9.94
CA SER A 144 -7.28 -16.74 -9.33
C SER A 144 -8.70 -17.17 -9.74
N ALA A 145 -9.54 -17.39 -8.73
CA ALA A 145 -10.91 -17.82 -8.90
C ALA A 145 -11.71 -16.69 -9.56
N ARG A 146 -12.33 -16.99 -10.70
CA ARG A 146 -13.14 -16.01 -11.44
C ARG A 146 -14.54 -15.87 -10.89
N ARG A 147 -15.12 -16.99 -10.47
CA ARG A 147 -16.45 -17.07 -9.84
C ARG A 147 -16.30 -17.86 -8.57
N VAL A 148 -16.80 -17.29 -7.50
CA VAL A 148 -16.88 -17.97 -6.20
C VAL A 148 -18.35 -18.06 -5.84
N ALA A 149 -18.81 -19.28 -5.54
CA ALA A 149 -20.21 -19.51 -5.26
C ALA A 149 -20.63 -18.74 -3.99
N PRO A 150 -21.77 -18.04 -3.96
CA PRO A 150 -22.21 -17.29 -2.77
C PRO A 150 -22.31 -18.13 -1.49
N VAL A 151 -22.47 -19.46 -1.62
CA VAL A 151 -22.47 -20.39 -0.49
C VAL A 151 -21.12 -20.43 0.23
N PHE A 152 -20.00 -20.28 -0.47
CA PHE A 152 -18.67 -20.21 0.14
C PHE A 152 -18.59 -19.05 1.12
N PHE A 153 -18.94 -17.82 0.69
CA PHE A 153 -18.88 -16.65 1.56
C PHE A 153 -19.79 -16.76 2.78
N ARG A 154 -20.99 -17.34 2.64
CA ARG A 154 -21.86 -17.61 3.79
C ARG A 154 -21.25 -18.60 4.77
N ARG A 155 -20.62 -19.68 4.27
CA ARG A 155 -19.98 -20.69 5.12
C ARG A 155 -18.71 -20.15 5.78
N ALA A 156 -17.88 -19.40 5.05
CA ALA A 156 -16.70 -18.75 5.58
C ALA A 156 -17.07 -17.73 6.67
N ALA A 157 -18.10 -16.91 6.45
CA ALA A 157 -18.63 -16.00 7.46
C ALA A 157 -19.16 -16.78 8.68
N ALA A 158 -19.88 -17.88 8.51
CA ALA A 158 -20.35 -18.68 9.64
C ALA A 158 -19.19 -19.29 10.45
N ALA A 159 -18.22 -19.92 9.78
CA ALA A 159 -17.05 -20.55 10.41
C ALA A 159 -16.20 -19.55 11.20
N THR A 160 -16.11 -18.31 10.71
CA THR A 160 -15.35 -17.22 11.33
C THR A 160 -16.19 -16.30 12.22
N ARG A 161 -17.42 -16.69 12.59
CA ARG A 161 -18.33 -15.86 13.43
C ARG A 161 -18.56 -14.45 12.86
N GLY A 162 -18.61 -14.33 11.54
CA GLY A 162 -18.84 -13.09 10.79
C GLY A 162 -17.59 -12.26 10.52
N ARG A 163 -16.40 -12.77 10.86
CA ARG A 163 -15.12 -12.09 10.65
C ARG A 163 -14.54 -12.22 9.25
N ALA A 164 -15.02 -13.19 8.46
CA ALA A 164 -14.76 -13.24 7.03
C ALA A 164 -15.79 -12.40 6.25
N LYS A 165 -15.31 -11.54 5.36
CA LYS A 165 -16.12 -10.70 4.47
C LYS A 165 -15.78 -10.97 3.01
N GLN A 166 -16.81 -10.90 2.17
CA GLN A 166 -16.61 -10.88 0.73
C GLN A 166 -16.05 -9.54 0.31
N GLU A 167 -15.04 -9.53 -0.57
CA GLU A 167 -14.44 -8.30 -1.04
C GLU A 167 -14.93 -7.81 -2.42
N PHE A 168 -14.42 -6.66 -2.85
CA PHE A 168 -14.70 -5.96 -4.10
C PHE A 168 -14.74 -6.88 -5.32
N LEU A 169 -13.75 -7.78 -5.43
CA LEU A 169 -13.70 -8.82 -6.46
C LEU A 169 -14.04 -10.18 -5.87
N GLN A 170 -14.75 -11.02 -6.62
CA GLN A 170 -15.17 -12.35 -6.15
C GLN A 170 -14.00 -13.27 -5.81
N GLY A 171 -12.83 -13.02 -6.39
CA GLY A 171 -11.61 -13.78 -6.15
C GLY A 171 -10.87 -13.38 -4.87
N GLN A 172 -11.50 -12.64 -3.96
CA GLN A 172 -10.88 -12.15 -2.73
C GLN A 172 -11.79 -12.33 -1.51
N ILE A 173 -11.16 -12.51 -0.35
CA ILE A 173 -11.80 -12.60 0.96
C ILE A 173 -10.99 -11.78 1.97
N GLU A 174 -11.68 -11.09 2.86
CA GLU A 174 -11.08 -10.29 3.93
C GLU A 174 -11.36 -10.96 5.29
N LEU A 175 -10.34 -11.05 6.13
CA LEU A 175 -10.43 -11.50 7.52
C LEU A 175 -10.21 -10.31 8.46
N ILE A 176 -11.11 -10.12 9.41
CA ILE A 176 -11.09 -8.99 10.34
C ILE A 176 -10.98 -9.51 11.78
N SER A 177 -9.90 -9.18 12.49
CA SER A 177 -9.72 -9.59 13.89
C SER A 177 -10.70 -8.90 14.85
N GLY A 178 -10.79 -9.41 16.08
CA GLY A 178 -11.24 -8.65 17.24
C GLY A 178 -10.32 -7.47 17.57
N VAL A 179 -10.72 -6.72 18.60
CA VAL A 179 -9.90 -5.63 19.16
C VAL A 179 -9.08 -6.21 20.30
N HIS A 180 -7.76 -6.09 20.20
CA HIS A 180 -6.81 -6.72 21.11
C HIS A 180 -5.99 -5.71 21.91
N THR A 181 -5.62 -6.11 23.11
CA THR A 181 -4.59 -5.41 23.92
C THR A 181 -3.27 -6.18 23.97
N ASP A 182 -3.28 -7.45 23.50
CA ASP A 182 -2.17 -8.39 23.47
C ASP A 182 -2.03 -8.92 22.03
N LEU A 183 -0.81 -8.90 21.49
CA LEU A 183 -0.57 -9.39 20.13
C LEU A 183 -0.46 -10.91 20.07
N GLY A 184 -0.15 -11.59 21.16
CA GLY A 184 -0.27 -13.04 21.23
C GLY A 184 -1.71 -13.51 20.99
N ALA A 185 -2.69 -12.81 21.59
CA ALA A 185 -4.12 -13.05 21.36
C ALA A 185 -4.55 -12.72 19.92
N ALA A 186 -4.08 -11.60 19.37
CA ALA A 186 -4.33 -11.24 17.98
C ALA A 186 -3.78 -12.29 17.00
N ARG A 187 -2.55 -12.78 17.24
CA ARG A 187 -1.93 -13.85 16.46
C ARG A 187 -2.75 -15.13 16.47
N ARG A 188 -3.16 -15.60 17.66
CA ARG A 188 -3.97 -16.82 17.78
C ARG A 188 -5.29 -16.69 17.04
N GLU A 189 -6.01 -15.59 17.20
CA GLU A 189 -7.27 -15.37 16.47
C GLU A 189 -7.03 -15.33 14.95
N MET A 190 -6.01 -14.63 14.47
CA MET A 190 -5.73 -14.58 13.03
C MET A 190 -5.33 -15.94 12.45
N ALA A 191 -4.61 -16.77 13.21
CA ALA A 191 -4.33 -18.16 12.82
C ALA A 191 -5.63 -18.96 12.69
N GLU A 192 -6.50 -18.93 13.72
CA GLU A 192 -7.81 -19.60 13.70
C GLU A 192 -8.68 -19.13 12.51
N LEU A 193 -8.67 -17.82 12.21
CA LEU A 193 -9.42 -17.26 11.08
C LEU A 193 -8.86 -17.73 9.73
N ARG A 194 -7.53 -17.72 9.55
CA ARG A 194 -6.87 -18.21 8.33
C ARG A 194 -7.16 -19.70 8.11
N GLU A 195 -7.04 -20.52 9.16
CA GLU A 195 -7.35 -21.95 9.13
C GLU A 195 -8.83 -22.21 8.78
N ALA A 196 -9.76 -21.57 9.48
CA ALA A 196 -11.19 -21.77 9.25
C ALA A 196 -11.62 -21.43 7.82
N VAL A 197 -11.06 -20.37 7.22
CA VAL A 197 -11.36 -20.02 5.82
C VAL A 197 -10.68 -20.97 4.85
N ALA A 198 -9.48 -21.45 5.15
CA ALA A 198 -8.80 -22.44 4.32
C ALA A 198 -9.56 -23.77 4.26
N GLU A 199 -10.06 -24.27 5.40
CA GLU A 199 -10.90 -25.47 5.47
C GLU A 199 -12.17 -25.31 4.61
N VAL A 200 -12.88 -24.19 4.77
CA VAL A 200 -14.08 -23.91 3.96
C VAL A 200 -13.72 -23.76 2.48
N ALA A 201 -12.56 -23.19 2.14
CA ALA A 201 -12.12 -23.08 0.75
C ALA A 201 -11.88 -24.46 0.12
N GLU A 202 -11.21 -25.37 0.83
CA GLU A 202 -10.91 -26.71 0.35
C GLU A 202 -12.19 -27.49 0.00
N GLU A 203 -13.22 -27.43 0.85
CA GLU A 203 -14.52 -28.06 0.60
C GLU A 203 -15.23 -27.56 -0.67
N HIS A 204 -14.84 -26.39 -1.18
CA HIS A 204 -15.37 -25.79 -2.40
C HIS A 204 -14.39 -25.89 -3.58
N GLY A 205 -13.32 -26.69 -3.46
CA GLY A 205 -12.29 -26.82 -4.49
C GLY A 205 -11.43 -25.57 -4.66
N LEU A 206 -11.36 -24.72 -3.64
CA LEU A 206 -10.60 -23.48 -3.59
C LEU A 206 -9.41 -23.60 -2.63
N ALA A 207 -8.47 -22.68 -2.75
CA ALA A 207 -7.41 -22.44 -1.76
C ALA A 207 -7.24 -20.92 -1.55
N VAL A 208 -6.54 -20.56 -0.47
CA VAL A 208 -6.30 -19.16 -0.06
C VAL A 208 -4.82 -18.84 -0.25
N LEU A 209 -4.50 -17.68 -0.83
CA LEU A 209 -3.13 -17.18 -0.97
C LEU A 209 -2.97 -15.79 -0.35
N ALA A 210 -1.97 -15.63 0.51
CA ALA A 210 -1.55 -14.36 1.10
C ALA A 210 -0.36 -13.76 0.34
N ALA A 211 -0.61 -12.70 -0.44
CA ALA A 211 0.40 -11.93 -1.16
C ALA A 211 -0.19 -10.57 -1.58
N GLY A 212 0.65 -9.56 -1.80
CA GLY A 212 0.20 -8.23 -2.24
C GLY A 212 -0.45 -8.25 -3.62
N THR A 213 0.05 -9.13 -4.50
CA THR A 213 -0.48 -9.39 -5.84
C THR A 213 -0.42 -10.88 -6.14
N HIS A 214 -1.39 -11.39 -6.90
CA HIS A 214 -1.38 -12.77 -7.32
C HIS A 214 -0.39 -12.99 -8.49
N PRO A 215 0.59 -13.90 -8.39
CA PRO A 215 1.68 -13.99 -9.36
C PRO A 215 1.28 -14.15 -10.83
N SER A 216 0.24 -14.93 -11.11
CA SER A 216 -0.25 -15.20 -12.47
C SER A 216 -1.62 -14.62 -12.81
N ALA A 217 -2.23 -13.79 -11.94
CA ALA A 217 -3.59 -13.31 -12.18
C ALA A 217 -3.62 -12.32 -13.34
N ASP A 218 -4.64 -12.47 -14.18
CA ASP A 218 -4.93 -11.54 -15.28
C ASP A 218 -6.21 -10.79 -14.93
N TRP A 219 -6.07 -9.51 -14.61
CA TRP A 219 -7.17 -8.63 -14.20
C TRP A 219 -8.30 -8.54 -15.24
N ARG A 220 -8.00 -8.74 -16.53
CA ARG A 220 -9.01 -8.74 -17.60
C ARG A 220 -10.01 -9.91 -17.47
N ARG A 221 -9.63 -10.93 -16.69
CA ARG A 221 -10.40 -12.15 -16.44
C ARG A 221 -11.10 -12.14 -15.08
N ALA A 222 -10.83 -11.14 -14.23
CA ALA A 222 -11.48 -10.99 -12.93
C ALA A 222 -12.97 -10.66 -13.07
N GLN A 223 -13.77 -11.10 -12.11
CA GLN A 223 -15.19 -10.75 -12.04
C GLN A 223 -15.50 -10.02 -10.74
N GLN A 224 -16.36 -9.02 -10.87
CA GLN A 224 -16.81 -8.18 -9.76
C GLN A 224 -17.83 -8.94 -8.91
N THR A 225 -17.84 -8.65 -7.62
CA THR A 225 -18.90 -9.10 -6.73
C THR A 225 -20.24 -8.49 -7.16
N GLU A 226 -21.29 -9.31 -7.28
CA GLU A 226 -22.65 -8.84 -7.55
C GLU A 226 -23.22 -8.13 -6.31
N ALA A 227 -22.79 -6.89 -6.07
CA ALA A 227 -23.31 -6.03 -5.01
C ALA A 227 -23.50 -4.60 -5.54
N SER A 228 -24.71 -4.07 -5.36
CA SER A 228 -25.18 -2.77 -5.87
C SER A 228 -24.35 -1.54 -5.48
N ARG A 229 -23.44 -1.67 -4.51
CA ARG A 229 -22.51 -0.62 -4.06
C ARG A 229 -21.29 -0.47 -4.99
N TYR A 230 -20.77 -1.58 -5.51
CA TYR A 230 -19.55 -1.57 -6.31
C TYR A 230 -19.79 -1.05 -7.73
N ASP A 231 -21.02 -1.14 -8.22
CA ASP A 231 -21.42 -0.65 -9.55
C ASP A 231 -21.07 0.83 -9.75
N ARG A 232 -21.29 1.69 -8.75
CA ARG A 232 -20.96 3.13 -8.86
C ARG A 232 -19.46 3.41 -8.78
N VAL A 233 -18.75 2.69 -7.92
CA VAL A 233 -17.28 2.84 -7.80
C VAL A 233 -16.61 2.37 -9.09
N MET A 234 -17.09 1.26 -9.65
CA MET A 234 -16.62 0.72 -10.92
C MET A 234 -16.97 1.61 -12.11
N ASP A 235 -18.17 2.20 -12.11
CA ASP A 235 -18.54 3.19 -13.11
C ASP A 235 -17.66 4.45 -13.02
N GLN A 236 -17.25 4.87 -11.82
CA GLN A 236 -16.32 6.00 -11.67
C GLN A 236 -14.88 5.65 -12.05
N LEU A 237 -14.39 4.48 -11.62
CA LEU A 237 -12.99 4.09 -11.77
C LEU A 237 -12.70 3.41 -13.11
N GLN A 238 -13.70 2.87 -13.81
CA GLN A 238 -13.52 2.27 -15.14
C GLN A 238 -12.36 1.25 -15.15
N ILE A 239 -11.40 1.38 -16.07
CA ILE A 239 -10.30 0.43 -16.23
C ILE A 239 -9.40 0.30 -15.00
N ILE A 240 -9.17 1.39 -14.26
CA ILE A 240 -8.29 1.36 -13.08
C ILE A 240 -8.95 0.60 -11.91
N GLY A 241 -10.28 0.68 -11.78
CA GLY A 241 -11.04 -0.14 -10.82
C GLY A 241 -11.04 -1.63 -11.16
N ARG A 242 -11.02 -1.99 -12.46
CA ARG A 242 -10.90 -3.41 -12.89
C ARG A 242 -9.54 -4.02 -12.59
N ARG A 243 -8.52 -3.18 -12.39
CA ARG A 243 -7.14 -3.58 -12.09
C ARG A 243 -6.87 -3.70 -10.59
N ASP A 244 -7.85 -3.43 -9.74
CA ASP A 244 -7.75 -3.48 -8.28
C ASP A 244 -7.73 -4.93 -7.74
N MET A 245 -6.84 -5.77 -8.27
CA MET A 245 -6.57 -7.15 -7.83
C MET A 245 -5.39 -7.18 -6.87
N MET A 246 -5.56 -6.55 -5.71
CA MET A 246 -4.50 -6.35 -4.72
C MET A 246 -4.99 -6.73 -3.33
N CYS A 247 -4.12 -7.32 -2.54
CA CYS A 247 -4.42 -7.67 -1.15
C CYS A 247 -3.47 -6.96 -0.18
N GLY A 248 -4.00 -6.29 0.82
CA GLY A 248 -3.26 -5.60 1.87
C GLY A 248 -3.30 -6.28 3.23
N LEU A 249 -2.44 -5.76 4.11
CA LEU A 249 -2.63 -5.84 5.55
C LEU A 249 -3.01 -4.43 6.03
N HIS A 250 -4.15 -4.30 6.71
CA HIS A 250 -4.51 -3.08 7.42
C HIS A 250 -4.37 -3.28 8.93
N VAL A 251 -3.77 -2.29 9.60
CA VAL A 251 -3.61 -2.32 11.05
C VAL A 251 -4.26 -1.08 11.65
N HIS A 252 -5.23 -1.30 12.50
CA HIS A 252 -5.93 -0.26 13.26
C HIS A 252 -5.30 -0.15 14.64
N VAL A 253 -4.93 1.06 15.05
CA VAL A 253 -4.53 1.35 16.44
C VAL A 253 -5.40 2.45 17.00
N GLU A 254 -6.06 2.18 18.13
CA GLU A 254 -6.85 3.17 18.85
C GLU A 254 -5.94 4.23 19.48
N LEU A 255 -6.23 5.52 19.30
CA LEU A 255 -5.52 6.56 20.03
C LEU A 255 -6.34 7.01 21.24
N PRO A 256 -5.72 7.20 22.42
CA PRO A 256 -6.44 7.62 23.64
C PRO A 256 -7.20 8.94 23.47
N ASP A 257 -6.64 9.85 22.68
CA ASP A 257 -7.31 11.07 22.23
C ASP A 257 -7.53 11.01 20.71
N PRO A 258 -8.77 10.73 20.26
CA PRO A 258 -9.10 10.70 18.84
C PRO A 258 -8.84 12.01 18.09
N GLY A 259 -8.81 13.15 18.78
CA GLY A 259 -8.57 14.47 18.18
C GLY A 259 -7.12 14.66 17.71
N ARG A 260 -6.19 13.83 18.22
CA ARG A 260 -4.79 13.84 17.81
C ARG A 260 -4.49 12.94 16.62
N ARG A 261 -5.49 12.24 16.05
CA ARG A 261 -5.26 11.31 14.91
C ARG A 261 -4.63 11.99 13.71
N ILE A 262 -4.99 13.23 13.39
CA ILE A 262 -4.40 13.97 12.27
C ILE A 262 -2.94 14.34 12.54
N GLU A 263 -2.63 14.80 13.75
CA GLU A 263 -1.25 15.09 14.20
C GLU A 263 -0.38 13.83 14.13
N ILE A 264 -0.85 12.72 14.73
CA ILE A 264 -0.10 11.46 14.77
C ILE A 264 0.02 10.84 13.38
N MET A 265 -1.00 10.94 12.53
CA MET A 265 -0.92 10.53 11.12
C MET A 265 0.20 11.26 10.40
N TRP A 266 0.29 12.58 10.54
CA TRP A 266 1.33 13.39 9.91
C TRP A 266 2.71 13.00 10.41
N ARG A 267 2.86 12.79 11.72
CA ARG A 267 4.12 12.36 12.33
C ARG A 267 4.53 10.92 11.99
N MET A 268 3.59 10.07 11.59
CA MET A 268 3.87 8.71 11.15
C MET A 268 4.47 8.66 9.74
N ILE A 269 4.33 9.72 8.93
CA ILE A 269 4.71 9.71 7.50
C ILE A 269 6.15 9.27 7.23
N PRO A 270 7.18 9.76 7.96
CA PRO A 270 8.55 9.31 7.76
C PRO A 270 8.76 7.81 8.01
N HIS A 271 7.87 7.17 8.78
CA HIS A 271 7.94 5.75 9.12
C HIS A 271 7.15 4.84 8.17
N VAL A 272 6.21 5.39 7.40
CA VAL A 272 5.37 4.60 6.46
C VAL A 272 6.19 3.72 5.49
N PRO A 273 7.29 4.20 4.89
CA PRO A 273 8.13 3.38 4.02
C PRO A 273 8.72 2.14 4.70
N LEU A 274 9.01 2.20 6.00
CA LEU A 274 9.56 1.07 6.75
C LEU A 274 8.55 -0.09 6.83
N PHE A 275 7.28 0.21 7.10
CA PHE A 275 6.24 -0.82 7.13
C PHE A 275 6.08 -1.50 5.77
N LEU A 276 6.11 -0.72 4.69
CA LEU A 276 6.06 -1.29 3.34
C LEU A 276 7.27 -2.20 3.09
N ALA A 277 8.49 -1.71 3.38
CA ALA A 277 9.72 -2.46 3.16
C ALA A 277 9.72 -3.82 3.87
N LEU A 278 9.17 -3.89 5.09
CA LEU A 278 9.03 -5.14 5.85
C LEU A 278 7.95 -6.09 5.31
N SER A 279 6.93 -5.55 4.63
CA SER A 279 5.76 -6.31 4.20
C SER A 279 5.82 -6.84 2.76
N THR A 280 6.79 -6.39 1.94
CA THR A 280 6.72 -6.58 0.49
C THR A 280 6.48 -8.04 0.08
N SER A 281 5.43 -8.28 -0.71
CA SER A 281 5.03 -9.63 -1.11
C SER A 281 4.44 -9.69 -2.52
N SER A 282 4.72 -8.69 -3.35
CA SER A 282 4.14 -8.53 -4.68
C SER A 282 5.19 -8.33 -5.80
N PRO A 283 6.15 -9.24 -6.01
CA PRO A 283 7.16 -9.08 -7.06
C PRO A 283 6.65 -9.40 -8.47
N PHE A 284 5.49 -10.03 -8.58
CA PHE A 284 4.89 -10.46 -9.84
C PHE A 284 3.61 -9.69 -10.19
N TRP A 285 3.37 -9.48 -11.48
CA TRP A 285 2.12 -8.93 -12.00
C TRP A 285 1.80 -9.51 -13.37
N ALA A 286 0.59 -10.02 -13.56
CA ALA A 286 0.16 -10.63 -14.83
C ALA A 286 1.12 -11.70 -15.38
N GLY A 287 1.70 -12.51 -14.47
CA GLY A 287 2.69 -13.54 -14.81
C GLY A 287 4.12 -13.04 -14.95
N MET A 288 4.38 -11.73 -14.92
CA MET A 288 5.70 -11.16 -15.15
C MET A 288 6.39 -10.77 -13.84
N ILE A 289 7.71 -10.94 -13.78
CA ILE A 289 8.53 -10.29 -12.74
C ILE A 289 8.54 -8.79 -13.04
N THR A 290 8.09 -8.00 -12.08
CA THR A 290 7.93 -6.54 -12.27
C THR A 290 9.23 -5.77 -12.10
N GLY A 291 10.21 -6.37 -11.43
CA GLY A 291 11.40 -5.69 -10.93
C GLY A 291 11.17 -4.95 -9.61
N LEU A 292 9.95 -4.91 -9.07
CA LEU A 292 9.63 -4.38 -7.75
C LEU A 292 9.54 -5.54 -6.75
N LYS A 293 9.75 -5.26 -5.46
CA LYS A 293 9.44 -6.19 -4.35
C LYS A 293 7.99 -6.01 -3.89
N GLY A 294 7.53 -4.75 -3.84
CA GLY A 294 6.15 -4.36 -3.53
C GLY A 294 5.49 -3.64 -4.70
N TYR A 295 4.93 -4.39 -5.67
CA TYR A 295 4.22 -3.82 -6.82
C TYR A 295 2.80 -3.33 -6.48
N ARG A 296 2.18 -3.84 -5.41
CA ARG A 296 0.80 -3.46 -5.00
C ARG A 296 0.60 -1.95 -4.98
N LEU A 297 1.43 -1.19 -4.25
CA LEU A 297 1.25 0.26 -4.20
C LEU A 297 1.51 0.98 -5.54
N ALA A 298 2.34 0.41 -6.41
CA ALA A 298 2.57 0.96 -7.74
C ALA A 298 1.33 0.81 -8.63
N ALA A 299 0.68 -0.36 -8.58
CA ALA A 299 -0.61 -0.57 -9.25
C ALA A 299 -1.73 0.28 -8.61
N TYR A 300 -1.75 0.38 -7.28
CA TYR A 300 -2.71 1.20 -6.54
C TYR A 300 -2.57 2.70 -6.84
N GLY A 301 -1.36 3.15 -7.18
CA GLY A 301 -1.08 4.53 -7.57
C GLY A 301 -1.81 5.04 -8.82
N GLU A 302 -2.43 4.16 -9.61
CA GLU A 302 -3.33 4.56 -10.71
C GLU A 302 -4.67 5.11 -10.18
N LEU A 303 -5.06 4.77 -8.94
CA LEU A 303 -6.29 5.25 -8.32
C LEU A 303 -6.14 6.67 -7.78
N PRO A 304 -7.17 7.53 -7.89
CA PRO A 304 -7.15 8.87 -7.31
C PRO A 304 -7.14 8.79 -5.78
N ARG A 305 -6.52 9.79 -5.11
CA ARG A 305 -6.52 9.93 -3.64
C ARG A 305 -5.82 8.77 -2.92
N THR A 306 -4.77 8.22 -3.54
CA THR A 306 -3.86 7.23 -2.97
C THR A 306 -2.51 7.83 -2.60
N GLY A 307 -1.61 7.04 -2.03
CA GLY A 307 -0.26 7.45 -1.65
C GLY A 307 -0.16 7.93 -0.20
N LEU A 308 0.90 8.69 0.12
CA LEU A 308 1.03 9.33 1.43
C LEU A 308 -0.07 10.39 1.59
N PRO A 309 -0.72 10.51 2.77
CA PRO A 309 -1.66 11.58 3.03
C PRO A 309 -0.99 12.95 2.91
N ILE A 310 -1.79 13.94 2.53
CA ILE A 310 -1.37 15.34 2.50
C ILE A 310 -1.35 15.92 3.93
N ALA A 311 -0.51 16.93 4.14
CA ALA A 311 -0.42 17.61 5.42
C ALA A 311 -1.70 18.41 5.72
N PHE A 312 -2.26 18.22 6.91
CA PHE A 312 -3.26 19.11 7.50
C PHE A 312 -2.72 19.63 8.83
N ARG A 313 -2.88 20.92 9.10
CA ARG A 313 -2.35 21.54 10.33
C ARG A 313 -3.22 21.23 11.54
N THR A 314 -4.50 20.94 11.32
CA THR A 314 -5.47 20.64 12.37
C THR A 314 -6.50 19.61 11.90
N GLU A 315 -7.17 18.97 12.86
CA GLU A 315 -8.33 18.12 12.57
C GLU A 315 -9.47 18.89 11.86
N ALA A 316 -9.66 20.16 12.21
CA ALA A 316 -10.66 21.01 11.55
C ALA A 316 -10.37 21.21 10.06
N GLU A 317 -9.10 21.38 9.66
CA GLU A 317 -8.72 21.50 8.25
C GLU A 317 -9.00 20.20 7.47
N TYR A 318 -8.72 19.05 8.08
CA TYR A 318 -9.04 17.75 7.50
C TYR A 318 -10.55 17.60 7.27
N HIS A 319 -11.38 17.95 8.25
CA HIS A 319 -12.84 17.90 8.10
C HIS A 319 -13.35 18.85 7.02
N LEU A 320 -12.82 20.08 6.95
CA LEU A 320 -13.16 21.02 5.89
C LEU A 320 -12.84 20.47 4.50
N TYR A 321 -11.70 19.78 4.35
CA TYR A 321 -11.34 19.09 3.10
C TYR A 321 -12.32 17.97 2.75
N VAL A 322 -12.62 17.07 3.69
CA VAL A 322 -13.57 15.96 3.47
C VAL A 322 -14.95 16.51 3.09
N ASP A 323 -15.44 17.52 3.81
CA ASP A 323 -16.74 18.12 3.57
C ASP A 323 -16.81 18.83 2.22
N ALA A 324 -15.73 19.50 1.80
CA ALA A 324 -15.65 20.12 0.48
C ALA A 324 -15.72 19.07 -0.64
N MET A 325 -14.98 17.97 -0.50
CA MET A 325 -14.99 16.84 -1.44
C MET A 325 -16.38 16.17 -1.50
N ALA A 326 -17.03 16.03 -0.35
CA ALA A 326 -18.38 15.46 -0.25
C ALA A 326 -19.45 16.36 -0.88
N ARG A 327 -19.44 17.67 -0.58
CA ARG A 327 -20.36 18.65 -1.18
C ARG A 327 -20.21 18.75 -2.69
N ALA A 328 -18.99 18.59 -3.20
CA ALA A 328 -18.72 18.58 -4.64
C ALA A 328 -19.17 17.27 -5.34
N GLY A 329 -19.58 16.25 -4.57
CA GLY A 329 -19.91 14.92 -5.11
C GLY A 329 -18.70 14.11 -5.58
N ALA A 330 -17.48 14.54 -5.23
CA ALA A 330 -16.25 13.85 -5.63
C ALA A 330 -16.05 12.53 -4.86
N ILE A 331 -16.48 12.50 -3.60
CA ILE A 331 -16.53 11.31 -2.74
C ILE A 331 -17.81 11.39 -1.88
N PRO A 332 -18.40 10.27 -1.44
CA PRO A 332 -19.51 10.32 -0.48
C PRO A 332 -19.03 10.66 0.95
N ASP A 333 -17.83 10.21 1.32
CA ASP A 333 -17.22 10.44 2.63
C ASP A 333 -15.71 10.10 2.63
N ALA A 334 -15.09 10.19 3.81
CA ALA A 334 -13.65 9.93 4.01
C ALA A 334 -13.19 8.49 3.71
N THR A 335 -14.06 7.47 3.59
CA THR A 335 -13.62 6.10 3.27
C THR A 335 -13.08 5.97 1.83
N TYR A 336 -13.31 6.99 1.00
CA TYR A 336 -12.78 7.11 -0.37
C TYR A 336 -11.43 7.86 -0.44
N LEU A 337 -10.85 8.17 0.72
CA LEU A 337 -9.45 8.52 0.86
C LEU A 337 -8.68 7.22 1.09
N TRP A 338 -7.97 6.77 0.05
CA TRP A 338 -7.26 5.49 0.03
C TRP A 338 -5.76 5.69 0.27
N TRP A 339 -5.46 6.55 1.26
CA TRP A 339 -4.10 6.82 1.68
C TRP A 339 -3.47 5.61 2.35
N THR A 340 -2.14 5.56 2.30
CA THR A 340 -1.26 4.58 2.97
C THR A 340 -1.41 4.56 4.49
N ILE A 341 -1.93 5.64 5.08
CA ILE A 341 -2.37 5.73 6.46
C ILE A 341 -3.51 6.75 6.54
N ARG A 342 -4.54 6.48 7.34
CA ARG A 342 -5.71 7.38 7.48
C ARG A 342 -6.39 7.28 8.83
N PRO A 343 -7.13 8.31 9.28
CA PRO A 343 -8.08 8.17 10.38
C PRO A 343 -9.25 7.31 9.91
N SER A 344 -9.60 6.29 10.70
CA SER A 344 -10.76 5.46 10.36
C SER A 344 -12.06 6.22 10.58
N LYS A 345 -13.00 6.08 9.64
CA LYS A 345 -14.37 6.56 9.81
C LYS A 345 -15.11 5.61 10.75
N GLY A 346 -15.76 6.14 11.78
CA GLY A 346 -16.58 5.35 12.70
C GLY A 346 -15.83 4.59 13.79
N LEU A 347 -14.49 4.56 13.75
CA LEU A 347 -13.64 3.99 14.79
C LEU A 347 -12.65 5.04 15.31
N PRO A 348 -12.29 5.03 16.61
CA PRO A 348 -11.30 5.95 17.20
C PRO A 348 -9.85 5.59 16.82
N THR A 349 -9.65 4.96 15.66
CA THR A 349 -8.38 4.37 15.26
C THR A 349 -7.68 5.20 14.18
N LEU A 350 -6.36 5.09 14.15
CA LEU A 350 -5.54 5.41 13.00
C LEU A 350 -5.17 4.11 12.29
N GLU A 351 -5.44 4.05 11.00
CA GLU A 351 -5.37 2.84 10.18
C GLU A 351 -4.20 2.92 9.21
N LEU A 352 -3.23 2.02 9.38
CA LEU A 352 -2.12 1.80 8.47
C LEU A 352 -2.58 0.88 7.33
N ARG A 353 -2.36 1.29 6.08
CA ARG A 353 -2.78 0.57 4.86
C ARG A 353 -1.66 0.34 3.83
N ALA A 354 -0.49 0.91 4.08
CA ALA A 354 0.70 0.73 3.25
C ALA A 354 1.13 -0.74 3.07
N PRO A 355 1.13 -1.59 4.11
CA PRO A 355 1.65 -2.95 4.00
C PRO A 355 0.95 -3.80 2.93
N ASP A 356 1.74 -4.59 2.21
CA ASP A 356 1.20 -5.70 1.43
C ASP A 356 0.65 -6.78 2.39
N CYS A 357 -0.26 -7.63 1.90
CA CYS A 357 -0.65 -8.83 2.63
C CYS A 357 0.58 -9.72 2.86
N CYS A 358 0.84 -10.08 4.12
CA CYS A 358 2.00 -10.86 4.50
C CYS A 358 1.70 -12.36 4.36
N THR A 359 2.54 -13.08 3.61
CA THR A 359 2.36 -14.53 3.43
C THR A 359 2.41 -15.26 4.76
N ARG A 360 3.41 -14.95 5.59
CA ARG A 360 3.55 -15.50 6.93
C ARG A 360 2.80 -14.63 7.93
N LEU A 361 2.00 -15.27 8.78
CA LEU A 361 1.23 -14.59 9.82
C LEU A 361 2.14 -13.84 10.81
N ASP A 362 3.27 -14.42 11.20
CA ASP A 362 4.20 -13.80 12.15
C ASP A 362 4.75 -12.46 11.65
N ASP A 363 4.90 -12.30 10.33
CA ASP A 363 5.35 -11.03 9.75
C ASP A 363 4.27 -9.95 9.87
N ALA A 364 2.99 -10.31 9.67
CA ALA A 364 1.86 -9.41 9.87
C ALA A 364 1.77 -8.93 11.33
N ILE A 365 1.94 -9.85 12.29
CA ILE A 365 1.92 -9.55 13.73
C ILE A 365 3.09 -8.64 14.12
N ALA A 366 4.29 -8.87 13.59
CA ALA A 366 5.46 -8.03 13.82
C ALA A 366 5.24 -6.59 13.32
N ILE A 367 4.67 -6.44 12.12
CA ILE A 367 4.32 -5.13 11.54
C ILE A 367 3.26 -4.43 12.39
N ALA A 368 2.24 -5.16 12.86
CA ALA A 368 1.23 -4.62 13.75
C ALA A 368 1.82 -4.17 15.10
N ALA A 369 2.78 -4.92 15.65
CA ALA A 369 3.54 -4.55 16.85
C ALA A 369 4.31 -3.25 16.67
N LEU A 370 5.10 -3.17 15.59
CA LEU A 370 5.89 -1.99 15.28
C LEU A 370 5.01 -0.75 15.10
N TYR A 371 3.87 -0.89 14.40
CA TYR A 371 2.94 0.20 14.21
C TYR A 371 2.28 0.66 15.52
N ARG A 372 1.83 -0.28 16.36
CA ARG A 372 1.25 0.00 17.68
C ARG A 372 2.25 0.73 18.59
N VAL A 373 3.48 0.26 18.62
CA VAL A 373 4.57 0.84 19.43
C VAL A 373 4.93 2.24 18.94
N LEU A 374 5.08 2.44 17.62
CA LEU A 374 5.31 3.77 17.05
C LEU A 374 4.14 4.73 17.31
N ALA A 375 2.89 4.27 17.18
CA ALA A 375 1.72 5.09 17.46
C ALA A 375 1.71 5.57 18.92
N ARG A 376 2.03 4.69 19.87
CA ARG A 376 2.19 5.07 21.28
C ARG A 376 3.35 6.06 21.47
N HIS A 377 4.51 5.75 20.91
CA HIS A 377 5.69 6.59 21.02
C HIS A 377 5.41 8.02 20.54
N LEU A 378 4.88 8.15 19.32
CA LEU A 378 4.52 9.44 18.74
C LEU A 378 3.42 10.14 19.54
N PHE A 379 2.45 9.40 20.09
CA PHE A 379 1.43 10.00 20.94
C PHE A 379 2.04 10.60 22.23
N ARG A 380 3.01 9.92 22.83
CA ARG A 380 3.64 10.33 24.10
C ARG A 380 4.69 11.42 23.94
N THR A 381 5.41 11.45 22.82
CA THR A 381 6.43 12.46 22.54
C THR A 381 5.81 13.71 21.92
N SER A 382 6.32 14.89 22.31
CA SER A 382 5.85 16.19 21.83
C SER A 382 6.43 16.53 20.45
N ALA A 383 5.82 17.52 19.78
CA ALA A 383 6.10 18.00 18.42
C ALA A 383 7.50 18.59 18.17
N ALA A 384 8.50 18.41 19.05
CA ALA A 384 9.87 18.86 18.77
C ALA A 384 10.48 18.15 17.53
N ASP A 385 9.94 16.98 17.16
CA ASP A 385 10.23 16.25 15.93
C ASP A 385 9.16 16.51 14.86
N GLU A 386 8.95 17.78 14.48
CA GLU A 386 7.94 18.13 13.47
C GLU A 386 8.25 17.42 12.14
N THR A 387 7.32 16.58 11.69
CA THR A 387 7.32 16.19 10.29
C THR A 387 7.13 17.45 9.45
N THR A 388 8.10 17.72 8.59
CA THR A 388 8.09 18.85 7.67
C THR A 388 7.71 18.39 6.27
N THR A 389 7.44 19.36 5.38
CA THR A 389 7.30 19.09 3.94
C THR A 389 8.54 18.38 3.39
N LEU A 390 9.73 18.70 3.89
CA LEU A 390 10.98 18.05 3.48
C LEU A 390 10.99 16.56 3.86
N THR A 391 10.71 16.23 5.13
CA THR A 391 10.68 14.83 5.57
C THR A 391 9.58 14.04 4.89
N ALA A 392 8.44 14.67 4.57
CA ALA A 392 7.37 14.03 3.80
C ALA A 392 7.77 13.77 2.34
N ALA A 393 8.51 14.70 1.71
CA ALA A 393 9.05 14.49 0.36
C ALA A 393 10.08 13.35 0.34
N LEU A 394 10.95 13.26 1.35
CA LEU A 394 11.88 12.14 1.53
C LEU A 394 11.12 10.83 1.76
N ALA A 395 10.05 10.84 2.55
CA ALA A 395 9.20 9.67 2.76
C ALA A 395 8.56 9.19 1.44
N MET A 396 8.17 10.09 0.55
CA MET A 396 7.62 9.74 -0.77
C MET A 396 8.66 9.01 -1.63
N GLU A 397 9.89 9.52 -1.69
CA GLU A 397 11.01 8.84 -2.37
C GLU A 397 11.28 7.48 -1.71
N ASN A 398 11.33 7.43 -0.38
CA ASN A 398 11.58 6.19 0.35
C ASN A 398 10.46 5.17 0.17
N LEU A 399 9.21 5.59 -0.05
CA LEU A 399 8.10 4.71 -0.40
C LEU A 399 8.36 4.05 -1.76
N TRP A 400 8.88 4.77 -2.75
CA TRP A 400 9.32 4.18 -4.01
C TRP A 400 10.48 3.20 -3.81
N ARG A 401 11.47 3.57 -2.99
CA ARG A 401 12.64 2.71 -2.71
C ARG A 401 12.23 1.42 -1.99
N ALA A 402 11.28 1.50 -1.06
CA ALA A 402 10.67 0.35 -0.40
C ALA A 402 9.94 -0.55 -1.41
N GLN A 403 9.13 0.01 -2.32
CA GLN A 403 8.50 -0.75 -3.41
C GLN A 403 9.53 -1.46 -4.28
N ARG A 404 10.62 -0.80 -4.64
CA ARG A 404 11.62 -1.32 -5.58
C ARG A 404 12.56 -2.36 -4.95
N TYR A 405 13.01 -2.13 -3.73
CA TYR A 405 14.11 -2.89 -3.11
C TYR A 405 13.72 -3.60 -1.80
N GLY A 406 12.53 -3.38 -1.26
CA GLY A 406 12.09 -3.99 0.00
C GLY A 406 13.07 -3.66 1.14
N VAL A 407 13.38 -4.66 1.98
CA VAL A 407 14.34 -4.53 3.09
C VAL A 407 15.79 -4.26 2.65
N GLN A 408 16.13 -4.44 1.37
CA GLN A 408 17.46 -4.12 0.82
C GLN A 408 17.59 -2.64 0.43
N ALA A 409 16.54 -1.84 0.62
CA ALA A 409 16.59 -0.41 0.32
C ALA A 409 17.56 0.33 1.27
N GLY A 410 18.31 1.29 0.71
CA GLY A 410 18.92 2.37 1.48
C GLY A 410 18.07 3.61 1.37
N PHE A 411 17.34 4.00 2.40
CA PHE A 411 16.45 5.16 2.38
C PHE A 411 17.23 6.47 2.37
N VAL A 412 16.73 7.45 1.62
CA VAL A 412 17.29 8.79 1.56
C VAL A 412 17.03 9.50 2.88
N THR A 413 18.11 9.98 3.49
CA THR A 413 18.12 10.87 4.65
C THR A 413 18.90 12.15 4.32
N LEU A 414 18.93 13.12 5.23
CA LEU A 414 19.73 14.33 5.04
C LEU A 414 21.24 14.06 5.03
N ASP A 415 21.67 12.99 5.71
CA ASP A 415 23.09 12.62 5.84
C ASP A 415 23.53 11.58 4.78
N GLY A 416 22.64 11.23 3.84
CA GLY A 416 22.88 10.23 2.80
C GLY A 416 21.97 9.00 2.93
N PRO A 417 22.25 7.92 2.17
CA PRO A 417 21.43 6.72 2.24
C PRO A 417 21.65 5.96 3.55
N GLU A 418 20.57 5.64 4.27
CA GLU A 418 20.58 4.81 5.48
C GLU A 418 19.88 3.46 5.18
N PRO A 419 20.53 2.30 5.39
CA PRO A 419 19.91 1.00 5.17
C PRO A 419 18.65 0.80 6.02
N VAL A 420 17.63 0.12 5.49
CA VAL A 420 16.39 -0.23 6.25
C VAL A 420 16.73 -0.94 7.57
N ALA A 421 17.75 -1.79 7.59
CA ALA A 421 18.23 -2.43 8.81
C ALA A 421 18.64 -1.43 9.90
N ALA A 422 19.41 -0.40 9.53
CA ALA A 422 19.86 0.62 10.48
C ALA A 422 18.70 1.50 10.98
N ILE A 423 17.77 1.84 10.08
CA ILE A 423 16.54 2.57 10.42
C ILE A 423 15.68 1.76 11.38
N LEU A 424 15.47 0.47 11.11
CA LEU A 424 14.71 -0.42 12.00
C LEU A 424 15.35 -0.45 13.38
N GLU A 425 16.66 -0.69 13.49
CA GLU A 425 17.34 -0.73 14.79
C GLU A 425 17.26 0.60 15.54
N ARG A 426 17.35 1.72 14.82
CA ARG A 426 17.16 3.05 15.43
C ARG A 426 15.74 3.24 15.96
N VAL A 427 14.73 2.84 15.19
CA VAL A 427 13.32 2.88 15.63
C VAL A 427 13.11 1.99 16.85
N LEU A 428 13.58 0.74 16.81
CA LEU A 428 13.44 -0.21 17.94
C LEU A 428 14.12 0.32 19.21
N ARG A 429 15.29 0.97 19.10
CA ARG A 429 15.93 1.62 20.26
C ARG A 429 15.13 2.82 20.77
N GLN A 430 14.62 3.66 19.87
CA GLN A 430 13.83 4.85 20.23
C GLN A 430 12.51 4.52 20.91
N THR A 431 11.95 3.34 20.61
CA THR A 431 10.64 2.92 21.12
C THR A 431 10.70 1.78 22.14
N ALA A 432 11.88 1.44 22.66
CA ALA A 432 12.07 0.32 23.58
C ALA A 432 11.15 0.40 24.83
N ASP A 433 11.12 1.56 25.50
CA ASP A 433 10.24 1.77 26.66
C ASP A 433 8.75 1.61 26.32
N ASP A 434 8.36 2.02 25.11
CA ASP A 434 6.98 1.91 24.63
C ASP A 434 6.64 0.45 24.26
N ALA A 435 7.59 -0.32 23.75
CA ALA A 435 7.47 -1.76 23.51
C ALA A 435 7.33 -2.55 24.82
N ASP A 436 8.11 -2.23 25.86
CA ASP A 436 8.03 -2.85 27.17
C ASP A 436 6.70 -2.55 27.86
N ALA A 437 6.23 -1.30 27.77
CA ALA A 437 4.94 -0.88 28.32
C ALA A 437 3.77 -1.65 27.67
N LEU A 438 3.85 -1.92 26.36
CA LEU A 438 2.83 -2.65 25.60
C LEU A 438 3.02 -4.17 25.62
N GLY A 439 4.19 -4.67 26.04
CA GLY A 439 4.54 -6.09 26.01
C GLY A 439 4.75 -6.65 24.62
N CYS A 440 5.34 -5.87 23.69
CA CYS A 440 5.50 -6.23 22.29
C CYS A 440 6.94 -6.63 21.89
N ALA A 441 7.85 -6.79 22.85
CA ALA A 441 9.28 -7.01 22.56
C ALA A 441 9.53 -8.26 21.71
N ALA A 442 8.84 -9.37 22.00
CA ALA A 442 9.00 -10.63 21.27
C ALA A 442 8.54 -10.51 19.81
N GLU A 443 7.43 -9.83 19.55
CA GLU A 443 6.94 -9.59 18.19
C GLU A 443 7.86 -8.65 17.40
N LEU A 444 8.53 -7.70 18.07
CA LEU A 444 9.47 -6.79 17.41
C LEU A 444 10.77 -7.48 16.97
N ASP A 445 11.21 -8.54 17.66
CA ASP A 445 12.36 -9.33 17.22
C ASP A 445 12.12 -9.98 15.85
N ARG A 446 10.87 -10.31 15.53
CA ARG A 446 10.51 -10.80 14.19
C ARG A 446 10.79 -9.76 13.09
N CYS A 447 10.72 -8.45 13.37
CA CYS A 447 11.12 -7.43 12.38
C CYS A 447 12.59 -7.56 11.99
N ARG A 448 13.47 -7.93 12.92
CA ARG A 448 14.90 -8.19 12.64
C ARG A 448 15.07 -9.41 11.74
N VAL A 449 14.29 -10.45 11.98
CA VAL A 449 14.28 -11.66 11.15
C VAL A 449 13.84 -11.34 9.72
N ILE A 450 12.78 -10.53 9.54
CA ILE A 450 12.33 -10.08 8.22
C ILE A 450 13.47 -9.37 7.45
N VAL A 451 14.20 -8.47 8.13
CA VAL A 451 15.34 -7.77 7.50
C VAL A 451 16.48 -8.72 7.15
N ALA A 452 16.78 -9.69 8.02
CA ALA A 452 17.88 -10.63 7.84
C ALA A 452 17.61 -11.69 6.76
N GLU A 453 16.39 -12.25 6.74
CA GLU A 453 15.99 -13.33 5.82
C GLU A 453 15.40 -12.80 4.51
N GLY A 454 14.93 -11.56 4.49
CA GLY A 454 14.09 -11.02 3.42
C GLY A 454 12.60 -11.25 3.66
N THR A 455 11.81 -10.63 2.80
CA THR A 455 10.35 -10.64 2.83
C THR A 455 9.77 -11.80 2.00
N SER A 456 8.44 -11.91 1.96
CA SER A 456 7.75 -12.83 1.03
C SER A 456 8.19 -12.58 -0.42
N ALA A 457 8.41 -11.32 -0.84
CA ALA A 457 8.87 -11.03 -2.19
C ALA A 457 10.24 -11.67 -2.50
N ASP A 458 11.16 -11.69 -1.52
CA ASP A 458 12.46 -12.34 -1.66
C ASP A 458 12.32 -13.86 -1.77
N ALA A 459 11.49 -14.46 -0.92
CA ALA A 459 11.22 -15.89 -0.96
C ALA A 459 10.55 -16.33 -2.26
N GLN A 460 9.56 -15.58 -2.76
CA GLN A 460 8.90 -15.85 -4.05
C GLN A 460 9.90 -15.82 -5.21
N LEU A 461 10.79 -14.82 -5.26
CA LEU A 461 11.81 -14.72 -6.31
C LEU A 461 12.81 -15.87 -6.22
N ALA A 462 13.27 -16.24 -5.02
CA ALA A 462 14.18 -17.38 -4.82
C ALA A 462 13.53 -18.73 -5.20
N VAL A 463 12.24 -18.93 -4.90
CA VAL A 463 11.48 -20.10 -5.37
C VAL A 463 11.38 -20.09 -6.89
N TYR A 464 11.03 -18.96 -7.49
CA TYR A 464 10.95 -18.83 -8.94
C TYR A 464 12.28 -19.17 -9.63
N GLU A 465 13.40 -18.64 -9.14
CA GLU A 465 14.72 -18.88 -9.71
C GLU A 465 15.14 -20.35 -9.64
N ARG A 466 14.91 -21.01 -8.50
CA ARG A 466 15.21 -22.44 -8.32
C ARG A 466 14.43 -23.35 -9.26
N HIS A 467 13.18 -23.00 -9.56
CA HIS A 467 12.29 -23.81 -10.41
C HIS A 467 12.21 -23.31 -11.87
N GLY A 468 12.77 -22.13 -12.15
CA GLY A 468 12.69 -21.47 -13.47
C GLY A 468 13.48 -22.17 -14.57
N GLN A 469 14.46 -23.02 -14.21
CA GLN A 469 15.19 -23.86 -15.17
C GLN A 469 14.25 -24.83 -15.92
N ALA A 470 13.12 -25.22 -15.32
CA ALA A 470 12.08 -26.01 -15.95
C ALA A 470 11.09 -25.17 -16.80
N GLY A 471 11.36 -23.88 -16.96
CA GLY A 471 10.56 -22.92 -17.73
C GLY A 471 9.74 -21.97 -16.86
N HIS A 472 9.36 -20.85 -17.46
CA HIS A 472 8.63 -19.76 -16.79
C HIS A 472 7.37 -20.24 -16.05
N GLY A 473 6.54 -21.07 -16.71
CA GLY A 473 5.31 -21.59 -16.11
C GLY A 473 5.55 -22.52 -14.91
N ALA A 474 6.66 -23.25 -14.89
CA ALA A 474 7.03 -24.09 -13.74
C ALA A 474 7.48 -23.24 -12.55
N GLY A 475 8.29 -22.20 -12.80
CA GLY A 475 8.69 -21.23 -11.78
C GLY A 475 7.50 -20.54 -11.13
N VAL A 476 6.57 -19.99 -11.92
CA VAL A 476 5.36 -19.33 -11.38
C VAL A 476 4.48 -20.30 -10.60
N ARG A 477 4.33 -21.55 -11.08
CA ARG A 477 3.56 -22.58 -10.36
C ARG A 477 4.18 -22.92 -9.01
N ALA A 478 5.51 -23.04 -8.94
CA ALA A 478 6.22 -23.30 -7.68
C ALA A 478 6.02 -22.16 -6.67
N VAL A 479 6.02 -20.90 -7.13
CA VAL A 479 5.70 -19.75 -6.29
C VAL A 479 4.29 -19.83 -5.73
N LEU A 480 3.30 -20.16 -6.56
CA LEU A 480 1.91 -20.30 -6.12
C LEU A 480 1.73 -21.43 -5.10
N GLN A 481 2.43 -22.54 -5.28
CA GLN A 481 2.44 -23.65 -4.32
C GLN A 481 3.05 -23.21 -2.98
N TRP A 482 4.20 -22.54 -3.02
CA TRP A 482 4.85 -21.99 -1.83
C TRP A 482 3.94 -21.00 -1.09
N LEU A 483 3.28 -20.09 -1.82
CA LEU A 483 2.33 -19.14 -1.23
C LEU A 483 1.18 -19.87 -0.53
N ARG A 484 0.57 -20.87 -1.17
CA ARG A 484 -0.51 -21.67 -0.57
C ARG A 484 -0.06 -22.31 0.72
N ASP A 485 1.09 -22.97 0.70
CA ASP A 485 1.58 -23.76 1.82
C ASP A 485 1.98 -22.86 3.01
N GLU A 486 2.63 -21.72 2.75
CA GLU A 486 3.03 -20.78 3.81
C GLU A 486 1.88 -19.90 4.33
N THR A 487 0.81 -19.70 3.57
CA THR A 487 -0.35 -18.86 3.98
C THR A 487 -1.00 -19.36 5.27
N ILE A 488 -1.06 -20.70 5.44
CA ILE A 488 -1.70 -21.37 6.57
C ILE A 488 -0.70 -22.04 7.52
N ALA A 489 0.61 -21.94 7.24
CA ALA A 489 1.61 -22.58 8.07
C ALA A 489 1.71 -21.89 9.44
N VAL A 490 1.24 -22.56 10.50
CA VAL A 490 1.49 -22.12 11.88
C VAL A 490 2.84 -22.67 12.31
N ARG A 491 3.86 -21.82 12.33
CA ARG A 491 5.12 -22.10 13.03
C ARG A 491 4.86 -21.91 14.53
N GLY A 492 5.53 -22.70 15.38
CA GLY A 492 5.38 -22.62 16.85
C GLY A 492 5.61 -21.21 17.39
N ASP A 493 5.34 -20.98 18.68
CA ASP A 493 5.56 -19.67 19.32
C ASP A 493 6.92 -19.09 18.93
N LEU A 494 6.98 -17.77 18.70
CA LEU A 494 8.19 -17.03 18.37
C LEU A 494 9.26 -17.30 19.45
N ASP A 495 10.11 -18.31 19.25
CA ASP A 495 11.19 -18.64 20.18
C ASP A 495 12.31 -17.61 20.01
N PRO A 496 12.54 -16.72 20.99
CA PRO A 496 13.58 -15.70 20.91
C PRO A 496 15.00 -16.31 20.81
N ALA A 497 15.18 -17.59 21.22
CA ALA A 497 16.48 -18.26 21.17
C ALA A 497 16.85 -18.81 19.79
N ALA A 498 15.89 -18.91 18.86
CA ALA A 498 16.15 -19.34 17.48
C ALA A 498 16.68 -18.22 16.57
N VAL A 499 16.68 -16.97 17.05
CA VAL A 499 17.03 -15.75 16.29
C VAL A 499 18.51 -15.38 16.48
N ALA A 500 19.42 -16.32 16.23
CA ALA A 500 20.83 -15.97 16.02
C ALA A 500 21.04 -15.70 14.52
N ALA A 501 20.79 -14.46 14.09
CA ALA A 501 21.05 -14.05 12.71
C ALA A 501 22.55 -14.21 12.38
N PRO A 502 22.92 -14.81 11.23
CA PRO A 502 24.30 -14.74 10.76
C PRO A 502 24.67 -13.27 10.45
N PRO A 503 25.95 -12.87 10.64
CA PRO A 503 26.38 -11.51 10.37
C PRO A 503 26.13 -11.14 8.91
N LEU A 504 25.63 -9.92 8.70
CA LEU A 504 25.41 -9.35 7.37
C LEU A 504 26.71 -9.42 6.55
N PRO A 505 26.66 -9.85 5.27
CA PRO A 505 27.83 -9.74 4.41
C PRO A 505 28.19 -8.25 4.23
N PRO A 506 29.49 -7.92 4.15
CA PRO A 506 29.91 -6.54 3.95
C PRO A 506 29.33 -6.01 2.64
N ILE A 507 28.77 -4.80 2.70
CA ILE A 507 28.29 -4.05 1.54
C ILE A 507 29.50 -3.84 0.63
N GLY A 508 29.52 -4.55 -0.50
CA GLY A 508 30.56 -4.38 -1.51
C GLY A 508 30.48 -2.98 -2.09
N ASP A 509 31.60 -2.26 -2.00
CA ASP A 509 31.77 -0.94 -2.57
C ASP A 509 31.72 -1.05 -4.10
N SER A 510 30.54 -0.89 -4.71
CA SER A 510 30.36 -1.00 -6.15
C SER A 510 30.68 0.33 -6.83
N THR A 511 31.94 0.74 -6.79
CA THR A 511 32.50 1.73 -7.72
C THR A 511 33.07 1.05 -8.96
N THR A 512 32.24 0.34 -9.72
CA THR A 512 32.55 -0.04 -11.12
C THR A 512 31.29 -0.58 -11.78
N ASP A 513 30.51 0.32 -12.39
CA ASP A 513 30.00 0.20 -13.76
C ASP A 513 28.96 1.31 -14.01
N ARG A 514 29.50 2.52 -14.21
CA ARG A 514 28.80 3.55 -14.99
C ARG A 514 29.23 3.39 -16.44
N ASN A 515 28.41 2.68 -17.20
CA ASN A 515 28.09 2.95 -18.61
C ASN A 515 27.45 1.68 -19.18
N HIS A 516 26.14 1.67 -19.33
CA HIS A 516 25.44 1.36 -20.58
C HIS A 516 23.93 1.35 -20.35
N LEU A 517 23.27 2.27 -21.08
CA LEU A 517 21.83 2.45 -21.34
C LEU A 517 21.01 3.18 -20.27
#